data_AF-A0A9D3YHA4-F1
#
_entry.id   AF-A0A9D3YHA4-F1
#
_cell.length_a   1.000
_cell.length_b   1.000
_cell.length_c   1.000
_cell.angle_alpha   90.00
_cell.angle_beta   90.00
_cell.angle_gamma   90.00
#
_symmetry.space_group_name_H-M   'P 1'
#
loop_
_entity.id
_entity.type
_entity.pdbx_description
1 polymer ?
#
loop_
_entity_poly.entity_id
_entity_poly.type
_entity_poly.pdbx_seq_one_letter_code
_entity_poly.pdbx_strand_id
1 'polypeptide(L)'
;MLQILFTPISYVMKTKLIISRRADRAVNGNDRICSCHFVDGKKENGPTIFDYQKKDLHFPEMNTPKRCKRPKLKEREDVKESIPVDVTTISQDHNYYTHDYRAYDDIEAELPTKSIQELEREIARLEGELGRMKLRPSKMSVQDIIGDNDKMLLYTSFPVDVFQVLVGVLKRLAPFNYYAGWTVTCFSLEDQLLITLMKLRLNCKDLDLAVRFDTSRGTVSNIINTYISVLHEILFEGILLKVGIPSQLKCKGSMPKSFEDFSSARIAMDATEIVQDVPCNMNHQTLSYSNYKSRHTVKAVTCVAPNGALVFLFRSLSRLYIRCSYC
;
A
#
# COMPACT_ATOMS: atom_id res chain seq x y z
N MET A 1 2.76 -20.81 -26.26
CA MET A 1 2.28 -21.76 -25.22
C MET A 1 3.32 -21.77 -24.10
N LEU A 2 2.96 -21.48 -22.85
CA LEU A 2 3.91 -21.53 -21.72
C LEU A 2 4.02 -22.96 -21.17
N GLN A 3 5.24 -23.36 -20.80
CA GLN A 3 5.47 -24.48 -19.87
C GLN A 3 6.52 -24.05 -18.83
N ILE A 4 6.05 -23.82 -17.61
CA ILE A 4 6.91 -23.57 -16.44
C ILE A 4 7.00 -24.88 -15.67
N LEU A 5 8.10 -25.61 -15.85
CA LEU A 5 8.36 -26.84 -15.12
C LEU A 5 8.81 -26.54 -13.68
N PHE A 6 7.91 -26.77 -12.72
CA PHE A 6 8.29 -26.89 -11.32
C PHE A 6 9.18 -28.13 -11.13
N THR A 7 10.33 -27.96 -10.50
CA THR A 7 11.20 -29.06 -10.05
C THR A 7 11.52 -28.91 -8.56
N PRO A 8 11.27 -29.92 -7.72
CA PRO A 8 11.53 -29.83 -6.29
C PRO A 8 13.03 -29.95 -6.00
N ILE A 9 13.62 -28.95 -5.34
CA ILE A 9 15.07 -28.90 -5.11
C ILE A 9 15.44 -29.74 -3.87
N SER A 10 15.74 -31.02 -4.09
CA SER A 10 16.34 -31.90 -3.09
C SER A 10 17.88 -31.74 -3.04
N TYR A 11 18.45 -31.91 -1.84
CA TYR A 11 19.88 -32.11 -1.49
C TYR A 11 20.95 -31.09 -1.93
N VAL A 12 20.95 -30.60 -3.17
CA VAL A 12 22.03 -29.82 -3.82
C VAL A 12 22.33 -28.46 -3.15
N MET A 13 21.45 -27.95 -2.27
CA MET A 13 21.64 -26.64 -1.63
C MET A 13 22.71 -26.57 -0.54
N LYS A 14 23.16 -27.70 0.06
CA LYS A 14 24.17 -27.65 1.14
C LYS A 14 25.54 -27.19 0.64
N THR A 15 26.02 -27.72 -0.49
CA THR A 15 27.33 -27.34 -1.06
C THR A 15 27.33 -25.94 -1.68
N LYS A 16 26.22 -25.50 -2.28
CA LYS A 16 26.12 -24.16 -2.88
C LYS A 16 26.16 -23.00 -1.88
N LEU A 17 25.89 -23.23 -0.59
CA LEU A 17 25.94 -22.17 0.42
C LEU A 17 27.36 -21.68 0.72
N ILE A 18 28.37 -22.54 0.60
CA ILE A 18 29.78 -22.18 0.82
C ILE A 18 30.28 -21.24 -0.30
N ILE A 19 29.87 -21.51 -1.54
CA ILE A 19 30.30 -20.78 -2.76
C ILE A 19 29.71 -19.34 -2.82
N SER A 20 28.79 -18.98 -1.91
CA SER A 20 28.13 -17.65 -1.90
C SER A 20 28.83 -16.58 -1.07
N ARG A 21 29.92 -16.87 -0.33
CA ARG A 21 30.78 -15.83 0.24
C ARG A 21 31.63 -15.23 -0.89
N ARG A 22 31.43 -13.93 -1.19
CA ARG A 22 32.09 -13.23 -2.31
C ARG A 22 33.61 -13.05 -2.16
N ALA A 23 34.17 -13.30 -0.97
CA ALA A 23 35.60 -13.17 -0.71
C ALA A 23 36.42 -14.38 -1.20
N ASP A 24 35.82 -15.58 -1.23
CA ASP A 24 36.58 -16.84 -1.14
C ASP A 24 36.68 -17.61 -2.48
N ARG A 25 36.43 -16.95 -3.63
CA ARG A 25 36.47 -17.58 -4.95
C ARG A 25 37.27 -16.77 -5.97
N ALA A 26 38.32 -17.40 -6.51
CA ALA A 26 39.03 -16.91 -7.69
C ALA A 26 38.13 -16.90 -8.95
N VAL A 27 38.33 -15.87 -9.78
CA VAL A 27 37.69 -15.74 -11.10
C VAL A 27 38.17 -16.87 -12.01
N ASN A 28 37.25 -17.54 -12.72
CA ASN A 28 37.58 -18.61 -13.66
C ASN A 28 37.21 -18.26 -15.11
N GLY A 29 37.64 -19.08 -16.07
CA GLY A 29 37.45 -18.83 -17.51
C GLY A 29 35.99 -18.69 -17.97
N ASN A 30 35.02 -19.16 -17.19
CA ASN A 30 33.59 -19.04 -17.50
C ASN A 30 32.96 -17.75 -16.95
N ASP A 31 33.66 -16.98 -16.11
CA ASP A 31 33.15 -15.73 -15.55
C ASP A 31 33.23 -14.60 -16.62
N ARG A 32 32.06 -14.27 -17.18
CA ARG A 32 31.92 -13.29 -18.28
C ARG A 32 31.77 -11.86 -17.76
N ILE A 33 32.91 -11.19 -17.58
CA ILE A 33 32.99 -9.74 -17.35
C ILE A 33 33.31 -9.05 -18.69
N CYS A 34 32.63 -7.93 -18.99
CA CYS A 34 32.88 -7.13 -20.19
C CYS A 34 34.29 -6.50 -20.16
N SER A 35 34.95 -6.38 -21.32
CA SER A 35 36.29 -5.79 -21.44
C SER A 35 36.35 -4.36 -20.91
N CYS A 36 35.28 -3.56 -21.05
CA CYS A 36 35.24 -2.18 -20.56
C CYS A 36 35.34 -2.01 -19.02
N HIS A 37 35.38 -3.10 -18.25
CA HIS A 37 35.64 -3.07 -16.82
C HIS A 37 37.11 -3.35 -16.45
N PHE A 38 38.00 -3.53 -17.42
CA PHE A 38 39.43 -3.77 -17.21
C PHE A 38 40.25 -2.61 -17.78
N VAL A 39 41.40 -2.31 -17.16
CA VAL A 39 42.34 -1.30 -17.69
C VAL A 39 42.82 -1.75 -19.07
N ASP A 40 42.79 -0.84 -20.05
CA ASP A 40 43.07 -1.08 -21.48
C ASP A 40 42.23 -2.22 -22.12
N GLY A 41 41.11 -2.58 -21.51
CA GLY A 41 40.26 -3.67 -21.97
C GLY A 41 40.79 -5.09 -21.69
N LYS A 42 41.95 -5.23 -21.06
CA LYS A 42 42.67 -6.50 -20.91
C LYS A 42 42.43 -7.19 -19.56
N LYS A 43 42.05 -8.47 -19.59
CA LYS A 43 41.84 -9.26 -18.36
C LYS A 43 43.08 -9.38 -17.45
N GLU A 44 44.29 -9.31 -18.02
CA GLU A 44 45.56 -9.39 -17.28
C GLU A 44 45.78 -8.23 -16.30
N ASN A 45 45.23 -7.04 -16.60
CA ASN A 45 45.38 -5.84 -15.78
C ASN A 45 44.46 -5.80 -14.55
N GLY A 46 43.56 -6.78 -14.40
CA GLY A 46 42.51 -6.78 -13.38
C GLY A 46 41.38 -5.77 -13.66
N PRO A 47 40.26 -5.88 -12.93
CA PRO A 47 39.14 -4.96 -13.07
C PRO A 47 39.47 -3.58 -12.47
N THR A 48 38.94 -2.52 -13.06
CA THR A 48 39.09 -1.15 -12.57
C THR A 48 38.40 -0.99 -11.21
N ILE A 49 39.20 -0.81 -10.14
CA ILE A 49 38.70 -0.61 -8.77
C ILE A 49 38.48 0.89 -8.52
N PHE A 50 37.25 1.26 -8.14
CA PHE A 50 36.89 2.64 -7.83
C PHE A 50 37.64 3.15 -6.58
N ASP A 51 38.08 4.41 -6.57
CA ASP A 51 38.92 4.96 -5.50
C ASP A 51 38.27 4.90 -4.11
N TYR A 52 36.94 4.97 -4.00
CA TYR A 52 36.24 4.83 -2.72
C TYR A 52 36.30 3.41 -2.13
N GLN A 53 36.62 2.39 -2.94
CA GLN A 53 36.81 1.01 -2.51
C GLN A 53 38.25 0.74 -2.01
N LYS A 54 39.20 1.66 -2.24
CA LYS A 54 40.59 1.57 -1.75
C LYS A 54 40.72 1.88 -0.25
N LYS A 55 39.61 2.09 0.46
CA LYS A 55 39.56 2.26 1.91
C LYS A 55 39.13 0.94 2.54
N ASP A 56 40.03 0.32 3.31
CA ASP A 56 39.77 -0.97 3.96
C ASP A 56 38.59 -0.90 4.94
N LEU A 57 37.43 -1.38 4.49
CA LEU A 57 36.25 -1.57 5.33
C LEU A 57 36.45 -2.81 6.21
N HIS A 58 37.20 -2.63 7.30
CA HIS A 58 37.51 -3.67 8.27
C HIS A 58 36.26 -4.02 9.09
N PHE A 59 35.52 -5.06 8.70
CA PHE A 59 34.34 -5.55 9.40
C PHE A 59 34.73 -6.62 10.44
N PRO A 60 34.57 -6.39 11.76
CA PRO A 60 34.89 -7.40 12.76
C PRO A 60 33.93 -8.60 12.71
N GLU A 61 34.44 -9.84 12.75
CA GLU A 61 33.58 -11.03 12.84
C GLU A 61 32.93 -11.12 14.23
N MET A 62 31.65 -10.74 14.33
CA MET A 62 30.85 -10.91 15.54
C MET A 62 30.38 -12.36 15.70
N ASN A 63 30.92 -13.04 16.71
CA ASN A 63 30.48 -14.38 17.12
C ASN A 63 29.01 -14.38 17.58
N THR A 64 28.11 -14.99 16.79
CA THR A 64 26.69 -15.10 17.16
C THR A 64 26.48 -16.13 18.28
N PRO A 65 25.85 -15.77 19.42
CA PRO A 65 25.69 -16.68 20.56
C PRO A 65 24.72 -17.85 20.25
N LYS A 66 25.02 -19.03 20.81
CA LYS A 66 24.19 -20.24 20.63
C LYS A 66 22.83 -20.07 21.32
N ARG A 67 21.75 -20.30 20.57
CA ARG A 67 20.35 -20.07 20.98
C ARG A 67 19.86 -21.10 22.01
N CYS A 68 19.73 -20.69 23.27
CA CYS A 68 19.01 -21.47 24.29
C CYS A 68 17.53 -21.64 23.90
N LYS A 69 16.97 -22.83 24.17
CA LYS A 69 15.54 -23.12 23.97
C LYS A 69 14.76 -22.65 25.21
N ARG A 70 13.64 -21.94 25.02
CA ARG A 70 12.69 -21.65 26.12
C ARG A 70 11.85 -22.90 26.46
N PRO A 71 11.47 -23.12 27.73
CA PRO A 71 10.50 -24.15 28.10
C PRO A 71 9.12 -23.91 27.46
N LYS A 72 8.32 -24.97 27.34
CA LYS A 72 6.89 -24.84 27.03
C LYS A 72 6.12 -24.40 28.29
N LEU A 73 5.19 -23.46 28.14
CA LEU A 73 4.14 -23.24 29.14
C LEU A 73 3.07 -24.32 29.01
N LYS A 74 2.41 -24.65 30.12
CA LYS A 74 1.22 -25.53 30.15
C LYS A 74 -0.04 -24.73 29.78
N GLU A 75 -1.04 -25.43 29.26
CA GLU A 75 -2.40 -24.92 29.07
C GLU A 75 -3.08 -24.54 30.41
N ARG A 76 -4.17 -23.79 30.31
CA ARG A 76 -5.15 -23.56 31.38
C ARG A 76 -6.55 -23.76 30.81
N GLU A 77 -7.45 -24.27 31.65
CA GLU A 77 -8.78 -24.74 31.27
C GLU A 77 -9.83 -23.61 31.26
N ASP A 78 -10.98 -23.89 30.64
CA ASP A 78 -12.09 -22.96 30.46
C ASP A 78 -12.81 -22.59 31.77
N VAL A 79 -13.39 -21.38 31.80
CA VAL A 79 -14.51 -21.04 32.67
C VAL A 79 -15.63 -20.48 31.79
N LYS A 80 -16.84 -21.03 31.96
CA LYS A 80 -18.05 -20.55 31.29
C LYS A 80 -18.83 -19.66 32.25
N GLU A 81 -19.35 -18.55 31.75
CA GLU A 81 -20.34 -17.74 32.46
C GLU A 81 -21.41 -17.26 31.47
N SER A 82 -22.66 -17.22 31.91
CA SER A 82 -23.84 -17.04 31.04
C SER A 82 -24.74 -15.92 31.55
N ILE A 83 -25.11 -14.99 30.66
CA ILE A 83 -26.01 -13.88 30.96
C ILE A 83 -27.36 -14.16 30.30
N PRO A 84 -28.52 -13.97 30.99
CA PRO A 84 -29.82 -14.28 30.44
C PRO A 84 -30.24 -13.38 29.27
N VAL A 85 -31.09 -13.91 28.40
CA VAL A 85 -31.90 -13.15 27.44
C VAL A 85 -33.34 -13.23 27.92
N ASP A 86 -34.02 -12.08 28.03
CA ASP A 86 -35.45 -12.02 28.34
C ASP A 86 -36.25 -11.64 27.08
N VAL A 87 -37.39 -12.29 26.88
CA VAL A 87 -38.30 -12.12 25.73
C VAL A 87 -39.72 -12.37 26.22
N THR A 88 -40.61 -11.39 26.08
CA THR A 88 -42.04 -11.56 26.36
C THR A 88 -42.92 -10.98 25.27
N THR A 89 -43.84 -11.81 24.77
CA THR A 89 -44.88 -11.57 23.76
C THR A 89 -46.25 -11.78 24.49
N ILE A 90 -47.46 -11.43 24.02
CA ILE A 90 -48.08 -11.27 22.69
C ILE A 90 -49.24 -10.26 22.82
N SER A 91 -49.77 -9.75 21.69
CA SER A 91 -51.16 -9.24 21.54
C SER A 91 -51.50 -7.87 22.18
N GLN A 92 -52.49 -7.09 21.74
CA GLN A 92 -53.40 -7.08 20.57
C GLN A 92 -53.87 -5.60 20.36
N ASP A 93 -54.63 -5.15 19.34
CA ASP A 93 -55.39 -5.81 18.27
C ASP A 93 -55.49 -4.90 17.00
N HIS A 94 -56.27 -5.33 16.00
CA HIS A 94 -56.68 -4.52 14.83
C HIS A 94 -57.74 -3.46 15.15
N ASN A 95 -57.75 -2.34 14.41
CA ASN A 95 -58.86 -2.09 13.47
C ASN A 95 -58.52 -1.08 12.35
N TYR A 96 -59.30 -1.12 11.27
CA TYR A 96 -59.19 -0.24 10.10
C TYR A 96 -60.58 0.36 9.86
N TYR A 97 -60.80 1.64 10.16
CA TYR A 97 -62.12 2.26 10.04
C TYR A 97 -62.17 3.44 9.08
N THR A 98 -62.95 3.26 8.03
CA THR A 98 -63.47 4.32 7.16
C THR A 98 -64.76 4.89 7.75
N HIS A 99 -64.81 6.20 7.94
CA HIS A 99 -66.05 6.99 7.90
C HIS A 99 -65.77 8.17 6.96
N ASP A 100 -66.38 8.25 5.78
CA ASP A 100 -67.82 8.38 5.46
C ASP A 100 -68.31 9.83 5.68
N TYR A 101 -68.81 10.44 4.61
CA TYR A 101 -69.04 11.88 4.53
C TYR A 101 -70.41 12.24 5.12
N ARG A 102 -70.42 12.94 6.26
CA ARG A 102 -71.58 13.72 6.72
C ARG A 102 -71.13 15.11 7.12
N ALA A 103 -71.68 16.11 6.44
CA ALA A 103 -71.49 17.50 6.80
C ALA A 103 -72.39 17.84 8.01
N TYR A 104 -71.83 18.58 8.97
CA TYR A 104 -72.54 19.52 9.83
C TYR A 104 -71.58 20.62 10.26
N ASP A 105 -72.00 21.85 9.96
CA ASP A 105 -71.71 23.18 10.48
C ASP A 105 -70.54 23.42 11.45
N ASP A 106 -69.81 24.50 11.15
CA ASP A 106 -69.10 25.42 12.07
C ASP A 106 -68.47 24.82 13.35
N ILE A 107 -67.26 24.27 13.19
CA ILE A 107 -66.26 24.22 14.26
C ILE A 107 -65.19 25.26 13.91
N GLU A 108 -64.97 26.24 14.80
CA GLU A 108 -63.86 27.18 14.65
C GLU A 108 -62.53 26.42 14.59
N ALA A 109 -61.78 26.63 13.51
CA ALA A 109 -60.48 26.00 13.34
C ALA A 109 -59.46 26.66 14.28
N GLU A 110 -59.36 26.17 15.52
CA GLU A 110 -58.28 26.50 16.45
C GLU A 110 -56.92 26.14 15.81
N LEU A 111 -56.33 27.13 15.15
CA LEU A 111 -54.94 27.08 14.72
C LEU A 111 -54.08 26.92 15.98
N PRO A 112 -53.31 25.82 16.14
CA PRO A 112 -52.52 25.56 17.33
C PRO A 112 -51.32 26.52 17.38
N THR A 113 -51.60 27.73 17.85
CA THR A 113 -50.64 28.80 18.09
C THR A 113 -49.79 28.43 19.30
N LYS A 114 -48.70 27.70 19.02
CA LYS A 114 -47.67 27.35 20.02
C LYS A 114 -47.36 28.57 20.88
N SER A 115 -47.32 28.35 22.19
CA SER A 115 -47.06 29.43 23.13
C SER A 115 -45.70 30.07 22.85
N ILE A 116 -45.55 31.37 23.12
CA ILE A 116 -44.29 32.09 22.92
C ILE A 116 -43.14 31.37 23.67
N GLN A 117 -43.42 30.86 24.88
CA GLN A 117 -42.50 30.08 25.70
C GLN A 117 -42.15 28.69 25.13
N GLU A 118 -42.93 28.11 24.22
CA GLU A 118 -42.51 26.93 23.45
C GLU A 118 -41.62 27.31 22.28
N LEU A 119 -41.92 28.42 21.59
CA LEU A 119 -41.08 28.91 20.48
C LEU A 119 -39.71 29.36 20.99
N GLU A 120 -39.63 30.03 22.13
CA GLU A 120 -38.37 30.38 22.81
C GLU A 120 -37.55 29.14 23.20
N ARG A 121 -38.20 28.11 23.77
CA ARG A 121 -37.54 26.83 24.10
C ARG A 121 -37.06 26.09 22.84
N GLU A 122 -37.84 26.12 21.77
CA GLU A 122 -37.49 25.47 20.51
C GLU A 122 -36.34 26.20 19.80
N ILE A 123 -36.31 27.55 19.83
CA ILE A 123 -35.18 28.34 19.37
C ILE A 123 -33.91 27.96 20.16
N ALA A 124 -33.97 27.98 21.50
CA ALA A 124 -32.83 27.59 22.34
C ALA A 124 -32.37 26.13 22.10
N ARG A 125 -33.31 25.20 21.84
CA ARG A 125 -32.98 23.81 21.45
C ARG A 125 -32.27 23.76 20.10
N LEU A 126 -32.81 24.44 19.09
CA LEU A 126 -32.26 24.48 17.73
C LEU A 126 -30.91 25.19 17.67
N GLU A 127 -30.69 26.27 18.42
CA GLU A 127 -29.39 26.93 18.57
C GLU A 127 -28.38 26.01 19.27
N GLY A 128 -28.80 25.31 20.34
CA GLY A 128 -27.98 24.31 21.01
C GLY A 128 -27.66 23.08 20.15
N GLU A 129 -28.52 22.73 19.19
CA GLU A 129 -28.24 21.70 18.18
C GLU A 129 -27.34 22.23 17.06
N LEU A 130 -27.58 23.44 16.56
CA LEU A 130 -26.73 24.10 15.57
C LEU A 130 -25.30 24.30 16.09
N GLY A 131 -25.13 24.64 17.37
CA GLY A 131 -23.82 24.68 18.03
C GLY A 131 -23.14 23.30 18.06
N ARG A 132 -23.88 22.24 18.42
CA ARG A 132 -23.37 20.86 18.41
C ARG A 132 -23.07 20.33 17.00
N MET A 133 -23.78 20.78 15.97
CA MET A 133 -23.47 20.47 14.57
C MET A 133 -22.23 21.23 14.09
N LYS A 134 -22.11 22.54 14.38
CA LYS A 134 -20.94 23.36 14.04
C LYS A 134 -19.64 22.89 14.70
N LEU A 135 -19.74 22.17 15.83
CA LEU A 135 -18.61 21.55 16.53
C LEU A 135 -18.20 20.18 15.99
N ARG A 136 -18.95 19.58 15.06
CA ARG A 136 -18.46 18.39 14.33
C ARG A 136 -17.38 18.84 13.34
N PRO A 137 -16.23 18.14 13.25
CA PRO A 137 -15.27 18.43 12.19
C PRO A 137 -15.94 18.18 10.84
N SER A 138 -15.83 19.13 9.91
CA SER A 138 -16.27 18.89 8.53
C SER A 138 -15.48 17.71 7.96
N LYS A 139 -16.16 16.89 7.15
CA LYS A 139 -15.45 15.88 6.34
C LYS A 139 -14.39 16.57 5.48
N MET A 140 -13.20 16.01 5.45
CA MET A 140 -12.13 16.43 4.56
C MET A 140 -12.51 16.12 3.10
N SER A 141 -12.23 17.05 2.19
CA SER A 141 -12.32 16.85 0.74
C SER A 141 -11.07 17.37 0.04
N VAL A 142 -10.86 16.93 -1.20
CA VAL A 142 -9.85 17.53 -2.10
C VAL A 142 -10.02 19.05 -2.23
N GLN A 143 -11.25 19.56 -2.15
CA GLN A 143 -11.54 20.99 -2.29
C GLN A 143 -10.86 21.85 -1.19
N ASP A 144 -10.71 21.32 0.03
CA ASP A 144 -10.06 22.00 1.16
C ASP A 144 -8.53 22.07 1.02
N ILE A 145 -7.97 21.28 0.09
CA ILE A 145 -6.54 20.98 -0.03
C ILE A 145 -5.98 21.53 -1.35
N ILE A 146 -6.74 21.46 -2.45
CA ILE A 146 -6.26 21.75 -3.81
C ILE A 146 -5.79 23.20 -4.03
N GLY A 147 -6.25 24.15 -3.21
CA GLY A 147 -5.77 25.53 -3.21
C GLY A 147 -4.43 25.76 -2.49
N ASP A 148 -3.87 24.72 -1.86
CA ASP A 148 -2.65 24.79 -1.05
C ASP A 148 -1.66 23.70 -1.47
N ASN A 149 -0.60 24.11 -2.17
CA ASN A 149 0.38 23.18 -2.72
C ASN A 149 1.17 22.44 -1.63
N ASP A 150 1.40 23.03 -0.46
CA ASP A 150 2.14 22.39 0.63
C ASP A 150 1.27 21.31 1.30
N LYS A 151 -0.04 21.56 1.47
CA LYS A 151 -1.00 20.51 1.90
C LYS A 151 -1.12 19.41 0.84
N MET A 152 -1.16 19.74 -0.45
CA MET A 152 -1.18 18.74 -1.53
C MET A 152 0.06 17.85 -1.52
N LEU A 153 1.26 18.43 -1.39
CA LEU A 153 2.53 17.68 -1.29
C LEU A 153 2.63 16.87 0.01
N LEU A 154 2.09 17.37 1.13
CA LEU A 154 2.01 16.64 2.39
C LEU A 154 1.14 15.37 2.25
N TYR A 155 -0.08 15.51 1.74
CA TYR A 155 -1.06 14.42 1.71
C TYR A 155 -0.89 13.46 0.53
N THR A 156 -0.46 13.94 -0.64
CA THR A 156 -0.40 13.14 -1.88
C THR A 156 1.02 12.87 -2.38
N SER A 157 2.02 13.67 -1.98
CA SER A 157 3.35 13.76 -2.61
C SER A 157 3.40 14.39 -4.00
N PHE A 158 2.28 14.88 -4.53
CA PHE A 158 2.17 15.41 -5.89
C PHE A 158 1.75 16.90 -5.89
N PRO A 159 2.28 17.71 -6.82
CA PRO A 159 1.67 19.00 -7.17
C PRO A 159 0.25 18.83 -7.70
N VAL A 160 -0.55 19.90 -7.62
CA VAL A 160 -1.94 19.93 -8.08
C VAL A 160 -2.09 19.39 -9.52
N ASP A 161 -1.24 19.82 -10.45
CA ASP A 161 -1.33 19.44 -11.87
C ASP A 161 -1.16 17.93 -12.08
N VAL A 162 -0.24 17.31 -11.34
CA VAL A 162 0.04 15.87 -11.42
C VAL A 162 -1.12 15.07 -10.82
N PHE A 163 -1.72 15.56 -9.74
CA PHE A 163 -2.95 14.98 -9.18
C PHE A 163 -4.12 15.09 -10.17
N GLN A 164 -4.32 16.25 -10.81
CA GLN A 164 -5.35 16.45 -11.83
C GLN A 164 -5.15 15.54 -13.06
N VAL A 165 -3.90 15.33 -13.51
CA VAL A 165 -3.60 14.38 -14.58
C VAL A 165 -3.97 12.94 -14.18
N LEU A 166 -3.66 12.53 -12.94
CA LEU A 166 -4.01 11.19 -12.44
C LEU A 166 -5.54 11.00 -12.34
N VAL A 167 -6.27 11.98 -11.80
CA VAL A 167 -7.74 12.04 -11.82
C VAL A 167 -8.27 11.96 -13.26
N GLY A 168 -7.67 12.69 -14.20
CA GLY A 168 -8.04 12.69 -15.61
C GLY A 168 -7.73 11.37 -16.34
N VAL A 169 -6.81 10.55 -15.85
CA VAL A 169 -6.60 9.16 -16.34
C VAL A 169 -7.67 8.24 -15.75
N LEU A 170 -7.88 8.30 -14.43
CA LEU A 170 -8.88 7.47 -13.73
C LEU A 170 -10.30 7.70 -14.26
N LYS A 171 -10.72 8.95 -14.49
CA LYS A 171 -12.03 9.28 -15.09
C LYS A 171 -12.25 8.70 -16.49
N ARG A 172 -11.18 8.42 -17.24
CA ARG A 172 -11.25 7.78 -18.58
C ARG A 172 -11.30 6.25 -18.53
N LEU A 173 -11.08 5.65 -17.37
CA LEU A 173 -11.03 4.19 -17.17
C LEU A 173 -12.07 3.68 -16.16
N ALA A 174 -12.88 4.58 -15.60
CA ALA A 174 -14.09 4.25 -14.85
C ALA A 174 -15.20 3.72 -15.80
N PRO A 175 -16.17 2.92 -15.32
CA PRO A 175 -16.39 2.50 -13.92
C PRO A 175 -15.40 1.43 -13.44
N PHE A 176 -15.15 1.39 -12.12
CA PHE A 176 -14.30 0.40 -11.48
C PHE A 176 -15.13 -0.63 -10.70
N ASN A 177 -14.65 -1.88 -10.67
CA ASN A 177 -15.20 -2.92 -9.80
C ASN A 177 -14.63 -2.76 -8.38
N TYR A 178 -15.49 -2.53 -7.39
CA TYR A 178 -15.07 -2.31 -6.01
C TYR A 178 -14.73 -3.63 -5.29
N TYR A 179 -13.68 -3.62 -4.48
CA TYR A 179 -13.13 -4.79 -3.79
C TYR A 179 -14.16 -5.52 -2.91
N ALA A 180 -15.03 -4.77 -2.22
CA ALA A 180 -16.09 -5.35 -1.39
C ALA A 180 -17.39 -5.67 -2.14
N GLY A 181 -17.41 -5.57 -3.48
CA GLY A 181 -18.58 -5.85 -4.33
C GLY A 181 -19.65 -4.76 -4.37
N TRP A 182 -19.52 -3.68 -3.58
CA TRP A 182 -20.44 -2.54 -3.56
C TRP A 182 -19.75 -1.21 -3.85
N THR A 183 -20.42 -0.37 -4.63
CA THR A 183 -19.93 0.92 -5.11
C THR A 183 -20.00 2.01 -4.03
N VAL A 184 -18.91 2.75 -3.84
CA VAL A 184 -18.88 3.91 -2.94
C VAL A 184 -19.42 5.15 -3.67
N THR A 185 -20.63 5.59 -3.30
CA THR A 185 -21.31 6.75 -3.92
C THR A 185 -21.21 8.05 -3.12
N CYS A 186 -20.80 7.99 -1.84
CA CYS A 186 -20.75 9.14 -0.93
C CYS A 186 -19.49 10.04 -1.07
N PHE A 187 -18.55 9.66 -1.93
CA PHE A 187 -17.29 10.37 -2.18
C PHE A 187 -17.03 10.51 -3.68
N SER A 188 -16.47 11.67 -4.10
CA SER A 188 -16.01 11.85 -5.47
C SER A 188 -14.83 10.92 -5.79
N LEU A 189 -14.54 10.71 -7.08
CA LEU A 189 -13.36 9.95 -7.51
C LEU A 189 -12.07 10.60 -7.00
N GLU A 190 -12.06 11.93 -6.93
CA GLU A 190 -11.00 12.75 -6.38
C GLU A 190 -10.79 12.51 -4.88
N ASP A 191 -11.85 12.51 -4.07
CA ASP A 191 -11.76 12.23 -2.62
C ASP A 191 -11.32 10.78 -2.36
N GLN A 192 -11.80 9.81 -3.15
CA GLN A 192 -11.41 8.40 -3.05
C GLN A 192 -9.94 8.17 -3.43
N LEU A 193 -9.44 8.88 -4.44
CA LEU A 193 -8.02 8.93 -4.77
C LEU A 193 -7.21 9.55 -3.62
N LEU A 194 -7.65 10.69 -3.06
CA LEU A 194 -6.99 11.36 -1.94
C LEU A 194 -6.86 10.44 -0.71
N ILE A 195 -7.93 9.77 -0.30
CA ILE A 195 -7.92 8.78 0.81
C ILE A 195 -6.84 7.72 0.58
N THR A 196 -6.73 7.23 -0.66
CA THR A 196 -5.75 6.20 -1.04
C THR A 196 -4.32 6.74 -1.08
N LEU A 197 -4.09 7.95 -1.61
CA LEU A 197 -2.78 8.58 -1.63
C LEU A 197 -2.31 8.95 -0.21
N MET A 198 -3.18 9.47 0.65
CA MET A 198 -2.90 9.69 2.07
C MET A 198 -2.51 8.40 2.79
N LYS A 199 -3.20 7.29 2.50
CA LYS A 199 -2.83 5.97 3.03
C LYS A 199 -1.41 5.57 2.59
N LEU A 200 -1.10 5.70 1.30
CA LEU A 200 0.20 5.30 0.74
C LEU A 200 1.36 6.21 1.19
N ARG A 201 1.10 7.52 1.36
CA ARG A 201 2.11 8.53 1.73
C ARG A 201 2.37 8.57 3.24
N LEU A 202 1.32 8.65 4.05
CA LEU A 202 1.43 8.88 5.50
C LEU A 202 1.29 7.60 6.34
N ASN A 203 0.93 6.46 5.72
CA ASN A 203 0.60 5.20 6.40
C ASN A 203 -0.46 5.38 7.51
N CYS A 204 -1.44 6.25 7.28
CA CYS A 204 -2.54 6.51 8.21
C CYS A 204 -3.26 5.21 8.59
N LYS A 205 -3.72 5.11 9.85
CA LYS A 205 -4.61 4.03 10.28
C LYS A 205 -5.99 4.24 9.66
N ASP A 206 -6.69 3.16 9.34
CA ASP A 206 -8.00 3.26 8.66
C ASP A 206 -9.07 3.94 9.55
N LEU A 207 -8.87 3.94 10.88
CA LEU A 207 -9.65 4.75 11.82
C LEU A 207 -9.40 6.25 11.68
N ASP A 208 -8.15 6.68 11.49
CA ASP A 208 -7.77 8.08 11.35
C ASP A 208 -8.34 8.66 10.04
N LEU A 209 -8.27 7.89 8.95
CA LEU A 209 -8.95 8.23 7.69
C LEU A 209 -10.48 8.22 7.86
N ALA A 210 -11.06 7.22 8.53
CA ALA A 210 -12.50 7.16 8.79
C ALA A 210 -13.01 8.39 9.55
N VAL A 211 -12.25 8.89 10.54
CA VAL A 211 -12.57 10.11 11.30
C VAL A 211 -12.39 11.37 10.45
N ARG A 212 -11.32 11.49 9.66
CA ARG A 212 -11.07 12.67 8.80
C ARG A 212 -12.11 12.86 7.72
N PHE A 213 -12.65 11.77 7.17
CA PHE A 213 -13.59 11.79 6.05
C PHE A 213 -15.05 11.54 6.49
N ASP A 214 -15.35 11.55 7.80
CA ASP A 214 -16.67 11.28 8.39
C ASP A 214 -17.37 10.03 7.81
N THR A 215 -16.72 8.87 7.94
CA THR A 215 -17.21 7.62 7.32
C THR A 215 -16.79 6.36 8.08
N SER A 216 -17.22 5.19 7.61
CA SER A 216 -16.89 3.91 8.25
C SER A 216 -15.49 3.41 7.85
N ARG A 217 -14.84 2.66 8.75
CA ARG A 217 -13.61 1.89 8.42
C ARG A 217 -13.81 0.93 7.24
N GLY A 218 -15.02 0.37 7.10
CA GLY A 218 -15.36 -0.51 5.99
C GLY A 218 -15.35 0.21 4.64
N THR A 219 -15.87 1.43 4.60
CA THR A 219 -15.83 2.33 3.44
C THR A 219 -14.39 2.65 3.05
N VAL A 220 -13.58 3.09 4.03
CA VAL A 220 -12.15 3.39 3.83
C VAL A 220 -11.38 2.19 3.30
N SER A 221 -11.60 1.00 3.87
CA SER A 221 -10.96 -0.24 3.41
C SER A 221 -11.41 -0.63 1.98
N ASN A 222 -12.69 -0.49 1.65
CA ASN A 222 -13.20 -0.74 0.30
C ASN A 222 -12.55 0.21 -0.74
N ILE A 223 -12.49 1.51 -0.44
CA ILE A 223 -11.81 2.52 -1.27
C ILE A 223 -10.34 2.14 -1.49
N ILE A 224 -9.58 1.95 -0.41
CA ILE A 224 -8.12 1.73 -0.48
C ILE A 224 -7.79 0.47 -1.30
N ASN A 225 -8.45 -0.67 -1.03
CA ASN A 225 -8.16 -1.92 -1.75
C ASN A 225 -8.58 -1.84 -3.23
N THR A 226 -9.68 -1.14 -3.54
CA THR A 226 -10.11 -0.88 -4.92
C THR A 226 -9.08 -0.01 -5.65
N TYR A 227 -8.75 1.15 -5.10
CA TYR A 227 -7.87 2.12 -5.78
C TYR A 227 -6.41 1.65 -5.84
N ILE A 228 -5.91 0.88 -4.87
CA ILE A 228 -4.59 0.23 -5.00
C ILE A 228 -4.57 -0.74 -6.19
N SER A 229 -5.63 -1.53 -6.39
CA SER A 229 -5.73 -2.47 -7.51
C SER A 229 -5.84 -1.74 -8.85
N VAL A 230 -6.73 -0.75 -8.93
CA VAL A 230 -6.91 0.11 -10.13
C VAL A 230 -5.63 0.87 -10.47
N LEU A 231 -4.93 1.45 -9.50
CA LEU A 231 -3.66 2.14 -9.72
C LEU A 231 -2.55 1.17 -10.16
N HIS A 232 -2.56 -0.09 -9.72
CA HIS A 232 -1.65 -1.13 -10.22
C HIS A 232 -1.93 -1.45 -11.70
N GLU A 233 -3.16 -1.79 -12.05
CA GLU A 233 -3.54 -2.09 -13.43
C GLU A 233 -3.23 -0.91 -14.39
N ILE A 234 -3.51 0.33 -13.97
CA ILE A 234 -3.27 1.51 -14.80
C ILE A 234 -1.78 1.87 -14.88
N LEU A 235 -1.11 2.06 -13.74
CA LEU A 235 0.25 2.64 -13.71
C LEU A 235 1.34 1.57 -13.89
N PHE A 236 1.17 0.38 -13.32
CA PHE A 236 2.15 -0.70 -13.46
C PHE A 236 1.92 -1.48 -14.77
N GLU A 237 0.74 -2.04 -15.00
CA GLU A 237 0.50 -2.86 -16.21
C GLU A 237 0.21 -2.01 -17.46
N GLY A 238 -0.59 -0.96 -17.31
CA GLY A 238 -0.99 -0.08 -18.40
C GLY A 238 0.13 0.84 -18.91
N ILE A 239 0.99 1.34 -18.03
CA ILE A 239 2.10 2.24 -18.37
C ILE A 239 3.46 1.54 -18.22
N LEU A 240 3.88 1.17 -17.01
CA LEU A 240 5.27 0.76 -16.74
C LEU A 240 5.70 -0.47 -17.56
N LEU A 241 4.88 -1.53 -17.60
CA LEU A 241 5.18 -2.73 -18.37
C LEU A 241 5.15 -2.51 -19.89
N LYS A 242 4.33 -1.57 -20.40
CA LYS A 242 4.25 -1.26 -21.84
C LYS A 242 5.35 -0.31 -22.32
N VAL A 243 5.76 0.63 -21.49
CA VAL A 243 6.93 1.50 -21.76
C VAL A 243 8.22 0.68 -21.66
N GLY A 244 8.29 -0.23 -20.68
CA GLY A 244 9.37 -1.19 -20.54
C GLY A 244 10.74 -0.55 -20.25
N ILE A 245 11.80 -1.28 -20.58
CA ILE A 245 13.17 -0.84 -20.34
C ILE A 245 13.57 0.21 -21.38
N PRO A 246 13.95 1.44 -20.99
CA PRO A 246 14.36 2.47 -21.93
C PRO A 246 15.59 2.05 -22.75
N SER A 247 15.64 2.48 -24.01
CA SER A 247 16.79 2.24 -24.89
C SER A 247 18.03 2.98 -24.37
N GLN A 248 19.22 2.44 -24.64
CA GLN A 248 20.49 3.04 -24.18
C GLN A 248 20.63 4.51 -24.63
N LEU A 249 20.09 4.86 -25.81
CA LEU A 249 20.08 6.23 -26.32
C LEU A 249 19.25 7.17 -25.43
N LYS A 250 18.05 6.75 -25.00
CA LYS A 250 17.22 7.51 -24.04
C LYS A 250 17.87 7.62 -22.67
N CYS A 251 18.54 6.57 -22.21
CA CYS A 251 19.30 6.60 -20.95
C CYS A 251 20.45 7.60 -21.02
N LYS A 252 21.30 7.53 -22.06
CA LYS A 252 22.44 8.45 -22.25
C LYS A 252 22.01 9.93 -22.25
N GLY A 253 20.91 10.26 -22.93
CA GLY A 253 20.40 11.64 -22.99
C GLY A 253 19.83 12.20 -21.68
N SER A 254 19.72 11.39 -20.62
CA SER A 254 19.26 11.81 -19.28
C SER A 254 20.17 11.29 -18.15
N MET A 255 21.40 10.88 -18.48
CA MET A 255 22.32 10.26 -17.54
C MET A 255 23.00 11.33 -16.65
N PRO A 256 22.94 11.22 -15.32
CA PRO A 256 23.63 12.14 -14.42
C PRO A 256 25.15 11.86 -14.43
N LYS A 257 25.95 12.87 -14.08
CA LYS A 257 27.43 12.78 -14.04
C LYS A 257 27.96 11.66 -13.13
N SER A 258 27.23 11.31 -12.08
CA SER A 258 27.55 10.17 -11.20
C SER A 258 27.46 8.79 -11.87
N PHE A 259 26.96 8.72 -13.11
CA PHE A 259 26.91 7.53 -13.96
C PHE A 259 27.71 7.68 -15.27
N GLU A 260 28.57 8.70 -15.39
CA GLU A 260 29.32 9.02 -16.62
C GLU A 260 30.26 7.87 -17.05
N ASP A 261 31.00 7.28 -16.11
CA ASP A 261 31.80 6.06 -16.29
C ASP A 261 30.97 4.85 -16.78
N PHE A 262 29.67 4.85 -16.47
CA PHE A 262 28.74 3.76 -16.74
C PHE A 262 27.88 4.03 -17.99
N SER A 263 28.45 4.58 -19.05
CA SER A 263 27.72 4.95 -20.29
C SER A 263 26.99 3.81 -21.05
N SER A 264 27.12 2.56 -20.59
CA SER A 264 26.34 1.39 -21.04
C SER A 264 25.17 1.02 -20.12
N ALA A 265 25.06 1.62 -18.93
CA ALA A 265 24.00 1.35 -17.97
C ALA A 265 22.63 1.79 -18.48
N ARG A 266 21.64 0.91 -18.31
CA ARG A 266 20.23 1.18 -18.57
C ARG A 266 19.35 1.05 -17.33
N ILE A 267 19.83 0.30 -16.33
CA ILE A 267 19.12 -0.02 -15.09
C ILE A 267 20.15 -0.17 -13.97
N ALA A 268 19.96 0.51 -12.85
CA ALA A 268 20.46 0.10 -11.54
C ALA A 268 19.40 -0.80 -10.88
N MET A 269 19.81 -1.95 -10.33
CA MET A 269 18.90 -2.88 -9.66
C MET A 269 19.29 -3.02 -8.19
N ASP A 270 18.33 -2.81 -7.29
CA ASP A 270 18.47 -3.07 -5.86
C ASP A 270 17.34 -4.01 -5.36
N ALA A 271 17.55 -4.62 -4.19
CA ALA A 271 16.61 -5.53 -3.53
C ALA A 271 16.26 -5.05 -2.11
N THR A 272 15.26 -4.19 -1.99
CA THR A 272 14.73 -3.71 -0.72
C THR A 272 14.06 -4.84 0.09
N GLU A 273 14.40 -4.96 1.38
CA GLU A 273 13.84 -5.93 2.32
C GLU A 273 12.97 -5.24 3.39
N ILE A 274 11.65 -5.29 3.23
CA ILE A 274 10.65 -4.73 4.16
C ILE A 274 10.27 -5.79 5.19
N VAL A 275 10.11 -5.41 6.47
CA VAL A 275 9.61 -6.31 7.53
C VAL A 275 8.09 -6.46 7.39
N GLN A 276 7.57 -7.67 7.59
CA GLN A 276 6.13 -7.96 7.64
C GLN A 276 5.77 -8.71 8.92
N ASP A 277 4.48 -8.69 9.26
CA ASP A 277 3.91 -9.53 10.31
C ASP A 277 4.02 -11.03 9.95
N VAL A 278 3.85 -11.89 10.95
CA VAL A 278 3.95 -13.35 10.78
C VAL A 278 2.79 -13.85 9.92
N PRO A 279 3.01 -14.44 8.74
CA PRO A 279 1.93 -14.98 7.92
C PRO A 279 1.23 -16.14 8.63
N CYS A 280 -0.11 -16.25 8.56
CA CYS A 280 -0.83 -17.35 9.22
C CYS A 280 -0.47 -18.74 8.65
N ASN A 281 -0.11 -18.81 7.36
CA ASN A 281 0.26 -20.05 6.68
C ASN A 281 1.76 -20.39 6.87
N MET A 282 2.06 -21.57 7.43
CA MET A 282 3.44 -22.05 7.68
C MET A 282 4.34 -22.06 6.43
N ASN A 283 3.80 -22.30 5.24
CA ASN A 283 4.58 -22.23 4.00
C ASN A 283 5.04 -20.79 3.74
N HIS A 284 4.16 -19.82 3.96
CA HIS A 284 4.49 -18.39 3.83
C HIS A 284 5.42 -17.92 4.95
N GLN A 285 5.29 -18.43 6.19
CA GLN A 285 6.26 -18.19 7.26
C GLN A 285 7.66 -18.66 6.85
N THR A 286 7.78 -19.88 6.34
CA THR A 286 9.05 -20.51 5.96
C THR A 286 9.74 -19.78 4.81
N LEU A 287 8.98 -19.29 3.84
CA LEU A 287 9.50 -18.53 2.70
C LEU A 287 9.90 -17.08 3.06
N SER A 288 9.14 -16.42 3.95
CA SER A 288 9.36 -15.02 4.34
C SER A 288 10.42 -14.80 5.41
N TYR A 289 10.80 -15.83 6.18
CA TYR A 289 11.71 -15.68 7.31
C TYR A 289 13.15 -15.38 6.86
N SER A 290 13.60 -14.14 7.07
CA SER A 290 14.99 -13.73 6.85
C SER A 290 15.82 -14.12 8.06
N ASN A 291 16.59 -15.22 7.94
CA ASN A 291 17.58 -15.62 8.96
C ASN A 291 18.54 -14.47 9.32
N TYR A 292 18.89 -13.62 8.36
CA TYR A 292 19.78 -12.48 8.56
C TYR A 292 19.14 -11.40 9.45
N LYS A 293 17.89 -11.00 9.16
CA LYS A 293 17.16 -10.02 10.00
C LYS A 293 16.46 -10.66 11.21
N SER A 294 16.52 -11.97 11.37
CA SER A 294 15.78 -12.80 12.36
C SER A 294 14.26 -12.54 12.42
N ARG A 295 13.66 -12.06 11.32
CA ARG A 295 12.25 -11.62 11.21
C ARG A 295 11.63 -12.05 9.87
N HIS A 296 10.30 -12.04 9.79
CA HIS A 296 9.59 -12.17 8.53
C HIS A 296 9.75 -10.91 7.68
N THR A 297 9.99 -11.11 6.38
CA THR A 297 10.28 -10.03 5.42
C THR A 297 9.62 -10.29 4.08
N VAL A 298 9.37 -9.23 3.31
CA VAL A 298 9.10 -9.26 1.87
C VAL A 298 10.31 -8.69 1.15
N LYS A 299 10.71 -9.27 0.01
CA LYS A 299 11.77 -8.72 -0.83
C LYS A 299 11.17 -8.12 -2.10
N ALA A 300 11.49 -6.87 -2.38
CA ALA A 300 11.10 -6.20 -3.61
C ALA A 300 12.36 -5.84 -4.40
N VAL A 301 12.42 -6.27 -5.66
CA VAL A 301 13.44 -5.79 -6.60
C VAL A 301 12.93 -4.51 -7.21
N THR A 302 13.74 -3.45 -7.13
CA THR A 302 13.49 -2.16 -7.75
C THR A 302 14.53 -1.92 -8.83
N CYS A 303 14.07 -1.83 -10.07
CA CYS A 303 14.87 -1.52 -11.25
C CYS A 303 14.64 -0.06 -11.62
N VAL A 304 15.69 0.76 -11.56
CA VAL A 304 15.63 2.22 -11.76
C VAL A 304 16.57 2.60 -12.90
N ALA A 305 16.15 3.45 -13.83
CA ALA A 305 17.03 3.99 -14.87
C ALA A 305 18.08 4.95 -14.25
N PRO A 306 19.21 5.22 -14.92
CA PRO A 306 20.24 6.14 -14.41
C PRO A 306 19.71 7.55 -14.06
N ASN A 307 18.61 7.98 -14.67
CA ASN A 307 17.92 9.25 -14.41
C ASN A 307 16.97 9.24 -13.20
N GLY A 308 16.91 8.15 -12.43
CA GLY A 308 16.04 8.01 -11.26
C GLY A 308 14.61 7.52 -11.54
N ALA A 309 14.19 7.37 -12.80
CA ALA A 309 12.87 6.84 -13.12
C ALA A 309 12.77 5.34 -12.79
N LEU A 310 11.70 4.92 -12.09
CA LEU A 310 11.38 3.51 -11.91
C LEU A 310 11.07 2.88 -13.27
N VAL A 311 11.66 1.72 -13.56
CA VAL A 311 11.54 0.99 -14.84
C VAL A 311 10.81 -0.34 -14.65
N PHE A 312 11.04 -1.02 -13.54
CA PHE A 312 10.42 -2.31 -13.23
C PHE A 312 10.45 -2.57 -11.73
N LEU A 313 9.43 -3.27 -11.21
CA LEU A 313 9.34 -3.65 -9.80
C LEU A 313 8.84 -5.09 -9.71
N PHE A 314 9.52 -5.93 -8.93
CA PHE A 314 9.14 -7.33 -8.77
C PHE A 314 9.14 -7.75 -7.29
N ARG A 315 7.99 -8.21 -6.80
CA ARG A 315 7.83 -8.69 -5.42
C ARG A 315 8.12 -10.19 -5.34
N SER A 316 9.12 -10.58 -4.55
CA SER A 316 9.42 -11.97 -4.24
C SER A 316 9.10 -12.28 -2.78
N LEU A 317 8.34 -13.36 -2.58
CA LEU A 317 8.11 -13.96 -1.25
C LEU A 317 9.19 -14.97 -0.87
N SER A 318 10.18 -15.24 -1.73
CA SER A 318 11.14 -16.34 -1.58
C SER A 318 12.59 -15.89 -1.85
N ARG A 319 13.54 -16.84 -1.91
CA ARG A 319 14.93 -16.55 -2.31
C ARG A 319 14.96 -16.05 -3.75
N LEU A 320 15.21 -14.76 -3.92
CA LEU A 320 15.43 -14.11 -5.21
C LEU A 320 16.69 -14.65 -5.90
N TYR A 321 16.51 -15.64 -6.77
CA TYR A 321 17.55 -16.07 -7.72
C TYR A 321 17.45 -15.24 -9.00
N ILE A 322 18.14 -14.09 -9.04
CA ILE A 322 18.34 -13.35 -10.30
C ILE A 322 19.22 -14.21 -11.21
N ARG A 323 18.61 -14.91 -12.17
CA ARG A 323 19.32 -15.55 -13.27
C ARG A 323 19.46 -14.52 -14.38
N CYS A 324 20.68 -14.04 -14.63
CA CYS A 324 20.94 -13.12 -15.72
C CYS A 324 20.85 -13.87 -17.06
N SER A 325 19.71 -13.77 -17.75
CA SER A 325 19.42 -14.51 -18.98
C SER A 325 19.91 -13.81 -20.26
N TYR A 326 20.96 -12.98 -20.16
CA TYR A 326 21.58 -12.27 -21.29
C TYR A 326 23.11 -12.40 -21.26
N CYS A 327 23.58 -13.66 -21.36
CA CYS A 327 24.95 -14.07 -21.69
C CYS A 327 24.94 -15.54 -22.16
#